data_AF-A0A1L5KY41-F1
#
_entry.id   AF-A0A1L5KY41-F1
#
_cell.length_a   1.000
_cell.length_b   1.000
_cell.length_c   1.000
_cell.angle_alpha   90.00
_cell.angle_beta   90.00
_cell.angle_gamma   90.00
#
_symmetry.space_group_name_H-M   'P 1'
#
loop_
_entity.id
_entity.type
_entity.pdbx_description
1 polymer ?
#
loop_
_entity_poly.entity_id
_entity_poly.type
_entity_poly.pdbx_seq_one_letter_code
_entity_poly.pdbx_strand_id
1 'polypeptide(L)'
;MARRHVPAHGSSHYRADSHGRKIRVFNRKTAPEHVIQVGNLRITTPMRTACDIALLTPGELNEHDACDVLCALFEEYQVSLAQCMQTLDDNHFWPNTQPARELFTS
;
A
#
# COMPACT_ATOMS: atom_id res chain seq x y z
N MET A 1 -27.32 8.73 -29.20
CA MET A 1 -25.89 8.47 -28.96
C MET A 1 -25.18 9.80 -28.74
N ALA A 2 -24.58 10.01 -27.57
CA ALA A 2 -23.64 11.11 -27.35
C ALA A 2 -22.64 10.63 -26.28
N ARG A 3 -21.50 10.11 -26.73
CA ARG A 3 -20.37 9.76 -25.84
C ARG A 3 -19.80 11.07 -25.32
N ARG A 4 -20.09 11.41 -24.07
CA ARG A 4 -19.36 12.48 -23.37
C ARG A 4 -17.95 11.97 -23.13
N HIS A 5 -17.01 12.51 -23.90
CA HIS A 5 -15.59 12.39 -23.65
C HIS A 5 -15.30 13.17 -22.36
N VAL A 6 -15.06 12.46 -21.25
CA VAL A 6 -14.60 13.09 -20.01
C VAL A 6 -13.10 13.31 -20.20
N PRO A 7 -12.61 14.56 -20.18
CA PRO A 7 -11.18 14.80 -20.24
C PRO A 7 -10.57 14.25 -18.95
N ALA A 8 -9.73 13.23 -19.09
CA ALA A 8 -8.84 12.78 -18.04
C ALA A 8 -7.75 13.83 -17.83
N HIS A 9 -8.06 14.88 -17.07
CA HIS A 9 -7.05 15.76 -16.49
C HIS A 9 -6.84 15.40 -15.04
N GLY A 10 -5.67 14.83 -14.77
CA GLY A 10 -5.21 14.55 -13.43
C GLY A 10 -4.93 15.84 -12.68
N SER A 11 -5.80 16.19 -11.74
CA SER A 11 -5.46 17.09 -10.61
C SER A 11 -6.50 17.08 -9.49
N SER A 12 -7.25 15.98 -9.31
CA SER A 12 -7.99 15.79 -8.04
C SER A 12 -6.97 15.44 -6.94
N HIS A 13 -6.39 16.45 -6.30
CA HIS A 13 -5.72 16.28 -5.02
C HIS A 13 -6.81 16.01 -3.98
N TYR A 14 -7.27 14.76 -3.91
CA TYR A 14 -8.12 14.30 -2.83
C TYR A 14 -7.28 14.29 -1.56
N ARG A 15 -7.36 15.39 -0.80
CA ARG A 15 -6.75 15.58 0.53
C ARG A 15 -7.86 15.69 1.60
N ALA A 16 -8.91 14.90 1.47
CA ALA A 16 -9.95 14.83 2.49
C ALA A 16 -9.62 13.69 3.45
N ASP A 17 -9.69 13.98 4.74
CA ASP A 17 -9.64 12.93 5.76
C ASP A 17 -10.85 12.03 5.59
N SER A 18 -10.64 10.72 5.51
CA SER A 18 -11.73 9.74 5.59
C SER A 18 -11.76 9.19 6.99
N HIS A 19 -12.89 9.37 7.67
CA HIS A 19 -13.08 8.93 9.06
C HIS A 19 -11.96 9.41 10.01
N GLY A 20 -11.50 10.66 9.85
CA GLY A 20 -10.44 11.24 10.68
C GLY A 20 -9.02 10.74 10.36
N ARG A 21 -8.84 9.97 9.28
CA ARG A 21 -7.52 9.55 8.79
C ARG A 21 -7.18 10.23 7.48
N LYS A 22 -5.98 10.78 7.40
CA LYS A 22 -5.45 11.43 6.19
C LYS A 22 -5.26 10.40 5.10
N ILE A 23 -6.05 10.46 4.03
CA ILE A 23 -5.82 9.61 2.86
C ILE A 23 -4.62 10.15 2.08
N ARG A 24 -3.53 9.40 2.09
CA ARG A 24 -2.38 9.68 1.25
C ARG A 24 -2.51 8.92 -0.06
N VAL A 25 -2.73 9.66 -1.14
CA VAL A 25 -2.85 9.09 -2.48
C VAL A 25 -1.46 8.89 -3.07
N PHE A 26 -0.77 7.81 -2.68
CA PHE A 26 0.48 7.41 -3.29
C PHE A 26 0.20 6.44 -4.45
N ASN A 27 0.74 6.77 -5.62
CA ASN A 27 0.68 6.00 -6.86
C ASN A 27 -0.69 5.46 -7.26
N ARG A 28 -1.41 6.22 -8.11
CA ARG A 28 -2.72 5.87 -8.67
C ARG A 28 -2.77 4.58 -9.52
N LYS A 29 -1.63 3.93 -9.75
CA LYS A 29 -1.53 2.70 -10.54
C LYS A 29 -0.97 1.58 -9.68
N THR A 30 -1.85 0.90 -8.96
CA THR A 30 -1.57 -0.41 -8.40
C THR A 30 -1.58 -1.40 -9.56
N ALA A 31 -0.46 -2.08 -9.77
CA ALA A 31 -0.35 -3.07 -10.82
C ALA A 31 -1.37 -4.20 -10.61
N PRO A 32 -1.96 -4.80 -11.67
CA PRO A 32 -3.02 -5.79 -11.55
C PRO A 32 -2.66 -6.97 -10.62
N GLU A 33 -1.40 -7.37 -10.59
CA GLU A 33 -0.84 -8.42 -9.74
C GLU A 33 -0.87 -8.08 -8.23
N HIS A 34 -1.01 -6.81 -7.88
CA HIS A 34 -1.13 -6.33 -6.51
C HIS A 34 -2.59 -6.20 -6.06
N VAL A 35 -3.56 -6.58 -6.89
CA VAL A 35 -5.00 -6.47 -6.61
C VAL A 35 -5.66 -7.84 -6.69
N ILE A 36 -6.49 -8.16 -5.70
CA ILE A 36 -7.35 -9.34 -5.68
C ILE A 36 -8.82 -8.93 -5.58
N GLN A 37 -9.70 -9.82 -6.01
CA GLN A 37 -11.14 -9.65 -5.91
C GLN A 37 -11.68 -10.50 -4.76
N VAL A 38 -12.32 -9.87 -3.77
CA VAL A 38 -13.04 -10.53 -2.68
C VAL A 38 -14.51 -10.16 -2.78
N GLY A 39 -15.33 -11.10 -3.25
CA GLY A 39 -16.73 -10.83 -3.60
C GLY A 39 -16.81 -9.73 -4.66
N ASN A 40 -17.41 -8.59 -4.32
CA ASN A 40 -17.53 -7.42 -5.21
C ASN A 40 -16.47 -6.33 -4.95
N LEU A 41 -15.54 -6.56 -4.03
CA LEU A 41 -14.49 -5.62 -3.67
C LEU A 41 -13.17 -5.96 -4.35
N ARG A 42 -12.52 -4.94 -4.93
CA ARG A 42 -11.11 -5.01 -5.33
C ARG A 42 -10.27 -4.46 -4.19
N ILE A 43 -9.41 -5.31 -3.65
CA ILE A 43 -8.52 -4.98 -2.53
C ILE A 43 -7.09 -5.32 -2.89
N THR A 44 -6.12 -4.81 -2.14
CA THR A 44 -4.71 -5.16 -2.31
C THR A 44 -4.45 -6.60 -1.90
N THR A 45 -3.47 -7.25 -2.54
CA THR A 45 -2.97 -8.56 -2.08
C THR A 45 -2.40 -8.43 -0.65
N PRO A 46 -2.37 -9.52 0.15
CA PRO A 46 -1.72 -9.50 1.46
C PRO A 46 -0.27 -9.00 1.40
N MET A 47 0.48 -9.41 0.37
CA MET A 47 1.84 -8.93 0.11
C MET A 47 1.88 -7.41 -0.09
N ARG A 48 1.00 -6.86 -0.93
CA ARG A 48 0.94 -5.41 -1.17
C ARG A 48 0.54 -4.65 0.09
N THR A 49 -0.43 -5.18 0.84
CA THR A 49 -0.85 -4.59 2.12
C THR A 49 0.30 -4.56 3.13
N ALA A 50 1.13 -5.59 3.19
CA ALA A 50 2.34 -5.60 4.04
C ALA A 50 3.33 -4.50 3.62
N CYS A 51 3.56 -4.33 2.31
CA CYS A 51 4.39 -3.21 1.81
C CYS A 51 3.78 -1.86 2.22
N ASP A 52 2.47 -1.68 2.03
CA ASP A 52 1.79 -0.42 2.35
C ASP A 52 1.89 -0.09 3.85
N ILE A 53 1.83 -1.10 4.74
CA ILE A 53 2.04 -0.95 6.20
C ILE A 53 3.48 -0.55 6.51
N ALA A 54 4.46 -1.20 5.89
CA ALA A 54 5.87 -0.88 6.11
C ALA A 54 6.25 0.54 5.66
N LEU A 55 5.53 1.10 4.68
CA LEU A 55 5.76 2.45 4.15
C LEU A 55 5.07 3.57 4.96
N LEU A 56 4.30 3.22 6.00
CA LEU A 56 3.67 4.20 6.88
C LEU A 56 4.72 5.06 7.58
N THR A 57 4.42 6.36 7.72
CA THR A 57 5.32 7.26 8.45
C THR A 57 5.21 7.06 9.97
N PRO A 58 6.30 7.30 10.73
CA PRO A 58 6.25 7.32 12.19
C PRO A 58 5.11 8.26 12.66
N GLY A 59 4.15 7.70 13.40
CA GLY A 59 2.93 8.39 13.86
C GLY A 59 1.64 8.06 13.11
N GLU A 60 1.68 7.34 11.98
CA GLU A 60 0.48 6.76 11.35
C GLU A 60 0.09 5.41 11.96
N LEU A 61 1.09 4.68 12.45
CA LEU A 61 0.97 3.46 13.23
C LEU A 61 2.18 3.41 14.18
N ASN A 62 2.03 2.88 15.40
CA ASN A 62 3.21 2.65 16.24
C ASN A 62 4.04 1.51 15.62
N GLU A 63 5.36 1.57 15.75
CA GLU A 63 6.26 0.56 15.18
C GLU A 63 5.99 -0.84 15.73
N HIS A 64 5.69 -0.97 17.02
CA HIS A 64 5.30 -2.25 17.63
C HIS A 64 4.01 -2.80 17.00
N ASP A 65 3.00 -1.95 16.83
CA ASP A 65 1.74 -2.32 16.19
C ASP A 65 1.97 -2.72 14.71
N ALA A 66 2.93 -2.09 14.02
CA ALA A 66 3.29 -2.43 12.64
C ALA A 66 3.91 -3.82 12.57
N CYS A 67 4.89 -4.10 13.43
CA CYS A 67 5.55 -5.40 13.49
C CYS A 67 4.55 -6.52 13.78
N ASP A 68 3.66 -6.35 14.77
CA ASP A 68 2.68 -7.38 15.12
C ASP A 68 1.73 -7.69 13.96
N VAL A 69 1.24 -6.66 13.27
CA VAL A 69 0.36 -6.82 12.10
C VAL A 69 1.11 -7.46 10.92
N LEU A 70 2.37 -7.07 10.69
CA LEU A 70 3.19 -7.65 9.63
C LEU A 70 3.50 -9.12 9.88
N CYS A 71 3.85 -9.50 11.12
CA CYS A 71 4.05 -10.88 11.52
C CYS A 71 2.78 -11.70 11.28
N ALA A 72 1.62 -11.22 11.73
CA ALA A 72 0.34 -11.88 11.51
C ALA A 72 0.04 -12.06 10.01
N LEU A 73 0.27 -11.02 9.19
CA LEU A 73 0.08 -11.09 7.74
C LEU A 73 1.01 -12.11 7.07
N PHE A 74 2.27 -12.17 7.49
CA PHE A 74 3.25 -13.09 6.94
C PHE A 74 2.91 -14.55 7.26
N GLU A 75 2.51 -14.82 8.50
CA GLU A 75 2.14 -16.17 8.93
C GLU A 75 0.81 -16.61 8.33
N GLU A 76 -0.24 -15.78 8.41
CA GLU A 76 -1.59 -16.18 8.00
C GLU A 76 -1.74 -16.32 6.47
N TYR A 77 -1.09 -15.43 5.72
CA TYR A 77 -1.21 -15.40 4.25
C TYR A 77 0.03 -15.92 3.52
N GLN A 78 1.00 -16.49 4.25
CA GLN A 78 2.23 -17.04 3.69
C GLN A 78 2.97 -16.04 2.79
N VAL A 79 2.99 -14.77 3.20
CA VAL A 79 3.69 -13.71 2.47
C VAL A 79 5.19 -13.90 2.66
N SER A 80 5.92 -13.95 1.56
CA SER A 80 7.38 -14.04 1.61
C SER A 80 7.99 -12.67 1.89
N LEU A 81 8.80 -12.59 2.95
CA LEU A 81 9.59 -11.39 3.26
C LEU A 81 10.49 -10.99 2.08
N ALA A 82 11.10 -11.98 1.40
CA ALA A 82 11.95 -11.73 0.24
C ALA A 82 11.17 -11.09 -0.92
N GLN A 83 9.95 -11.56 -1.18
CA GLN A 83 9.09 -10.96 -2.22
C GLN A 83 8.63 -9.55 -1.82
N CYS A 84 8.38 -9.31 -0.53
CA CYS A 84 8.03 -8.00 -0.01
C CYS A 84 9.19 -7.00 -0.24
N MET A 85 10.42 -7.38 0.14
CA MET A 85 11.62 -6.56 -0.10
C MET A 85 11.87 -6.31 -1.59
N GLN A 86 11.72 -7.33 -2.44
CA GLN A 86 11.85 -7.17 -3.89
C GLN A 86 10.81 -6.18 -4.44
N THR A 87 9.57 -6.24 -3.94
CA THR A 87 8.50 -5.32 -4.36
C THR A 87 8.83 -3.87 -3.97
N LEU A 88 9.42 -3.66 -2.79
CA LEU A 88 9.92 -2.34 -2.38
C LEU A 88 11.04 -1.84 -3.31
N ASP A 89 11.97 -2.71 -3.69
CA ASP A 89 13.09 -2.39 -4.59
C ASP A 89 12.62 -2.05 -6.01
N ASP A 90 11.69 -2.85 -6.56
CA ASP A 90 11.10 -2.63 -7.89
C ASP A 90 10.33 -1.30 -7.95
N ASN A 91 9.91 -0.77 -6.80
CA ASN A 91 9.13 0.44 -6.66
C ASN A 91 9.90 1.55 -5.92
N HIS A 92 11.14 1.81 -6.29
CA HIS A 92 12.02 2.83 -5.68
C HIS A 92 11.44 4.25 -5.52
N PHE A 93 10.40 4.62 -6.29
CA PHE A 93 9.70 5.91 -6.14
C PHE A 93 8.65 5.94 -5.02
N TRP A 94 8.37 4.81 -4.34
CA TRP A 94 7.49 4.79 -3.18
C TRP A 94 8.14 5.56 -2.02
N PRO A 95 7.35 6.35 -1.25
CA PRO A 95 7.88 7.09 -0.12
C PRO A 95 8.31 6.16 0.99
N ASN A 96 9.31 6.54 1.79
CA ASN A 96 9.75 5.80 2.98
C ASN A 96 10.24 4.36 2.71
N THR A 97 10.66 4.05 1.49
CA THR A 97 11.22 2.74 1.14
C THR A 97 12.43 2.37 2.01
N GLN A 98 13.27 3.34 2.38
CA GLN A 98 14.43 3.08 3.24
C GLN A 98 14.02 2.68 4.68
N PRO A 99 13.21 3.46 5.42
CA PRO A 99 12.64 3.02 6.70
C PRO A 99 11.88 1.69 6.64
N ALA A 100 11.12 1.47 5.57
CA ALA A 100 10.38 0.21 5.38
C ALA A 100 11.30 -1.01 5.28
N ARG A 101 12.50 -0.85 4.69
CA ARG A 101 13.52 -1.92 4.65
C ARG A 101 14.12 -2.17 6.02
N GLU A 102 14.41 -1.10 6.76
CA GLU A 102 14.96 -1.21 8.11
C GLU A 102 14.03 -1.99 9.04
N LEU A 103 12.71 -1.77 8.92
CA LEU A 103 11.68 -2.53 9.64
C LEU A 103 11.73 -4.04 9.37
N PHE A 104 12.13 -4.45 8.17
CA PHE A 104 12.24 -5.86 7.79
C PHE A 104 13.58 -6.52 8.13
N THR A 105 14.60 -5.70 8.43
CA THR A 105 15.95 -6.17 8.77
C THR A 105 16.26 -6.08 10.26
N SER A 106 15.40 -5.41 11.03
CA SER A 106 15.55 -5.22 12.48
C SER A 106 15.04 -6.42 13.26
#